data_AF-A0A376TLW2-F1
#
_entry.id   AF-A0A376TLW2-F1
#
_cell.length_a   1.000
_cell.length_b   1.000
_cell.length_c   1.000
_cell.angle_alpha   90.00
_cell.angle_beta   90.00
_cell.angle_gamma   90.00
#
_symmetry.space_group_name_H-M   'P 1'
#
loop_
_entity.id
_entity.type
_entity.pdbx_description
1 polymer ?
#
loop_
_entity_poly.entity_id
_entity_poly.type
_entity_poly.pdbx_seq_one_letter_code
_entity_poly.pdbx_strand_id
1 'polypeptide(L)' 'MTNPTPYYVSFSSGDLEASGKRYPIDVKMIAPFSDEVMKVTGLNGKASSAKVHFYAINDFGGAIEGNASL' A
#
# COMPACT_ATOMS: atom_id res chain seq x y z
N MET A 1 6.95 -3.59 0.99
CA MET A 1 5.79 -4.48 1.11
C MET A 1 6.22 -5.84 0.61
N THR A 2 5.79 -6.91 1.27
CA THR A 2 6.09 -8.29 0.89
C THR A 2 4.81 -8.97 0.46
N ASN A 3 4.81 -9.63 -0.68
CA ASN A 3 3.70 -10.45 -1.16
C ASN A 3 4.04 -11.94 -0.98
N PRO A 4 3.53 -12.62 0.07
CA PRO A 4 3.82 -14.02 0.31
C PRO A 4 2.93 -14.98 -0.50
N THR A 5 2.14 -14.47 -1.46
CA THR A 5 1.12 -15.26 -2.19
C THR A 5 1.57 -15.61 -3.61
N PRO A 6 0.97 -16.64 -4.24
CA PRO A 6 1.22 -16.99 -5.63
C PRO A 6 0.52 -16.07 -6.65
N TYR A 7 -0.10 -14.97 -6.22
CA TYR A 7 -0.87 -14.07 -7.07
C TYR A 7 -0.22 -12.69 -7.15
N TYR A 8 -0.39 -12.01 -8.30
CA TYR A 8 -0.07 -10.59 -8.39
C TYR A 8 -1.04 -9.77 -7.54
N VAL A 9 -0.54 -8.73 -6.90
CA VAL A 9 -1.38 -7.74 -6.21
C VAL A 9 -1.22 -6.40 -6.93
N SER A 10 -2.30 -5.94 -7.54
CA SER A 10 -2.38 -4.62 -8.18
C SER A 10 -3.17 -3.67 -7.30
N PHE A 11 -2.78 -2.40 -7.26
CA PHE A 11 -3.40 -1.37 -6.43
C PHE A 11 -3.88 -0.21 -7.30
N SER A 12 -5.07 0.29 -7.02
CA SER A 12 -5.59 1.52 -7.62
C SER A 12 -5.12 2.75 -6.86
N SER A 13 -4.99 2.67 -5.54
CA SER A 13 -4.47 3.72 -4.69
C SER A 13 -4.01 3.20 -3.32
N GLY A 14 -3.28 4.04 -2.60
CA GLY A 14 -2.99 3.84 -1.19
C GLY A 14 -2.47 5.12 -0.54
N ASP A 15 -2.67 5.24 0.76
CA ASP A 15 -2.14 6.31 1.59
C ASP A 15 -1.63 5.79 2.93
N LEU A 16 -0.65 6.51 3.46
CA LEU A 16 -0.17 6.33 4.80
C LEU A 16 -0.78 7.41 5.70
N GLU A 17 -1.49 7.01 6.73
CA GLU A 17 -2.00 7.91 7.77
C GLU A 17 -1.04 7.92 8.97
N ALA A 18 -0.56 9.10 9.34
CA ALA A 18 0.27 9.30 10.52
C ALA A 18 -0.01 10.66 11.16
N SER A 19 -0.20 10.67 12.49
CA SER A 19 -0.47 11.89 13.27
C SER A 19 -1.64 12.73 12.69
N GLY A 20 -2.69 12.06 12.21
CA GLY A 20 -3.86 12.71 11.61
C GLY A 20 -3.64 13.31 10.22
N LYS A 21 -2.50 13.05 9.57
CA LYS A 21 -2.20 13.46 8.19
C LYS A 21 -2.15 12.24 7.28
N ARG A 22 -2.58 12.40 6.04
CA ARG A 22 -2.47 11.38 4.98
C ARG A 22 -1.37 11.74 3.99
N TYR A 23 -0.59 10.74 3.62
CA TYR A 23 0.52 10.85 2.69
C TYR A 23 0.31 9.83 1.56
N PRO A 24 0.17 10.26 0.30
CA PRO A 24 -0.04 9.34 -0.81
C PRO A 24 1.12 8.36 -0.98
N ILE A 25 0.79 7.11 -1.31
CA ILE A 25 1.75 6.08 -1.67
C ILE A 25 1.75 5.94 -3.19
N ASP A 26 2.94 5.99 -3.81
CA ASP A 26 3.13 5.67 -5.22
C ASP A 26 3.04 4.15 -5.38
N VAL A 27 1.80 3.65 -5.46
CA VAL A 27 1.51 2.22 -5.49
C VAL A 27 1.97 1.57 -6.80
N LYS A 28 2.37 0.30 -6.70
CA LYS A 28 2.85 -0.53 -7.81
C LYS A 28 2.23 -1.92 -7.74
N MET A 29 2.21 -2.61 -8.86
CA MET A 29 1.92 -4.05 -8.86
C MET A 29 3.08 -4.82 -8.22
N ILE A 30 2.77 -5.80 -7.36
CA ILE A 30 3.77 -6.65 -6.71
C ILE A 30 3.62 -8.07 -7.24
N ALA A 31 4.74 -8.65 -7.68
CA ALA A 31 4.76 -10.02 -8.19
C ALA A 31 4.58 -11.07 -7.08
N PRO A 32 4.17 -12.30 -7.43
CA PRO A 32 4.15 -13.42 -6.50
C PRO A 32 5.50 -13.61 -5.79
N PHE A 33 5.46 -13.86 -4.47
CA PHE A 33 6.65 -14.15 -3.65
C PHE A 33 7.78 -13.11 -3.76
N SER A 34 7.42 -11.84 -3.93
CA SER A 34 8.38 -10.76 -4.11
C SER A 34 8.18 -9.62 -3.13
N ASP A 35 9.22 -8.80 -3.02
CA ASP A 35 9.21 -7.56 -2.26
C ASP A 35 9.21 -6.36 -3.20
N GLU A 36 8.45 -5.32 -2.83
CA GLU A 36 8.46 -4.04 -3.53
C GLU A 36 8.60 -2.87 -2.56
N VAL A 37 9.33 -1.86 -3.02
CA VAL A 37 9.48 -0.57 -2.32
C VAL A 37 8.61 0.46 -3.01
N MET A 38 7.66 1.00 -2.25
CA MET A 38 6.74 2.06 -2.68
C MET A 38 7.11 3.35 -1.97
N LYS A 39 7.14 4.45 -2.73
CA LYS A 39 7.48 5.77 -2.20
C LYS A 39 6.26 6.36 -1.51
N VAL A 40 6.49 6.98 -0.35
CA VAL A 40 5.48 7.79 0.34
C VAL A 40 5.79 9.26 0.06
N THR A 41 4.90 9.94 -0.63
CA THR A 41 5.13 11.32 -1.07
C THR A 41 4.76 12.30 0.05
N GLY A 42 5.64 13.26 0.31
CA GLY A 42 5.41 14.33 1.30
C GLY A 42 5.68 13.94 2.76
N LEU A 43 6.09 12.71 3.04
CA LEU A 43 6.53 12.28 4.37
C LEU A 43 8.04 12.40 4.51
N ASN A 44 8.49 13.20 5.48
CA ASN A 44 9.90 13.33 5.82
C ASN A 44 10.26 12.37 6.96
N GLY A 45 10.98 11.29 6.63
CA GLY A 45 11.45 10.31 7.60
C GLY A 45 10.40 9.27 8.00
N LYS A 46 10.68 8.51 9.08
CA LYS A 46 9.76 7.50 9.61
C LYS A 46 8.71 8.17 10.49
N ALA A 47 7.45 7.79 10.29
CA ALA A 47 6.36 8.17 11.18
C ALA A 47 6.11 7.08 12.23
N SER A 48 5.85 7.49 13.48
CA SER A 48 5.42 6.59 14.55
C SER A 48 3.93 6.27 14.45
N SER A 49 3.56 5.02 14.72
CA SER A 49 2.16 4.55 14.77
C SER A 49 1.39 4.83 13.47
N ALA A 50 2.06 4.68 12.34
CA ALA A 50 1.47 4.93 11.03
C ALA A 50 0.57 3.75 10.62
N LYS A 51 -0.47 4.06 9.83
CA LYS A 51 -1.37 3.07 9.25
C LYS A 51 -1.34 3.21 7.74
N VAL A 52 -1.26 2.09 7.03
CA VAL A 52 -1.47 2.04 5.59
C VAL A 52 -2.95 1.76 5.35
N HIS A 53 -3.55 2.50 4.43
CA HIS A 53 -4.85 2.23 3.83
C HIS A 53 -4.68 2.11 2.32
N PHE A 54 -5.34 1.14 1.70
CA PHE A 54 -5.17 0.88 0.27
C PHE A 54 -6.41 0.28 -0.38
N TYR A 55 -6.46 0.38 -1.70
CA TYR A 55 -7.42 -0.31 -2.55
C TYR A 55 -6.67 -1.17 -3.56
N ALA A 56 -6.76 -2.50 -3.39
CA ALA A 56 -6.30 -3.46 -4.38
C ALA A 56 -7.35 -3.68 -5.48
N ILE A 57 -6.97 -4.25 -6.61
CA ILE A 57 -7.86 -4.50 -7.75
C ILE A 57 -8.08 -6.01 -7.86
N ASN A 58 -9.35 -6.44 -7.89
CA ASN A 58 -9.72 -7.84 -8.09
C ASN A 58 -9.79 -8.21 -9.58
N ASP A 59 -9.98 -9.50 -9.87
CA ASP A 59 -10.01 -10.05 -11.24
C ASP A 59 -11.12 -9.46 -12.14
N PHE A 60 -12.13 -8.83 -11.55
CA PHE A 60 -13.23 -8.16 -12.25
C PHE A 60 -13.02 -6.64 -12.38
N GLY A 61 -11.85 -6.12 -11.99
CA GLY A 61 -11.53 -4.68 -12.00
C GLY A 61 -12.12 -3.88 -10.83
N GLY A 62 -12.77 -4.55 -9.87
CA GLY A 62 -13.34 -3.92 -8.68
C GLY A 62 -12.31 -3.69 -7.57
N ALA A 63 -12.60 -2.74 -6.68
CA ALA A 63 -11.72 -2.41 -5.56
C ALA A 63 -11.89 -3.38 -4.38
N ILE A 64 -10.77 -3.77 -3.77
CA ILE A 64 -10.67 -4.47 -2.49
C ILE A 64 -10.00 -3.51 -1.50
N GLU A 65 -10.76 -3.05 -0.51
CA GLU A 65 -10.23 -2.18 0.55
C GLU A 65 -9.43 -2.99 1.56
N GLY A 66 -8.31 -2.41 2.04
CA GLY A 66 -7.48 -3.01 3.08
C GLY A 66 -6.74 -1.99 3.91
N ASN A 67 -6.30 -2.41 5.10
CA ASN A 67 -5.53 -1.59 6.02
C ASN A 67 -4.47 -2.42 6.79
N ALA A 68 -3.38 -1.77 7.19
CA ALA A 68 -2.33 -2.37 8.01
C ALA A 68 -1.68 -1.33 8.94
N SER A 69 -1.26 -1.75 10.14
CA SER A 69 -0.47 -0.90 11.05
C SER A 69 1.02 -1.17 10.87
N LEU A 70 1.87 -0.13 10.97
CA LEU A 70 3.34 -0.21 10.89
C LEU A 70 4.02 -0.08 12.25
#